data_AF-V9FGS7-F1
#
_entry.id   AF-V9FGS7-F1
#
_cell.length_a   1.000
_cell.length_b   1.000
_cell.length_c   1.000
_cell.angle_alpha   90.00
_cell.angle_beta   90.00
_cell.angle_gamma   90.00
#
_symmetry.space_group_name_H-M   'P 1'
#
loop_
_entity.id
_entity.type
_entity.pdbx_description
1 polymer ?
#
loop_
_entity_poly.entity_id
_entity_poly.type
_entity_poly.pdbx_seq_one_letter_code
_entity_poly.pdbx_strand_id
1 'polypeptide(L)'
;MTLVRKLHPASLTPERCTSRSVCCVFRTMQVKFTALALALKLAMLFYTFVVDVATDQACQVLHAEATRVAAEEFVHGSPRFDFNNWEFFGNNDVLHAKLDVAAADGRRLSAVAERLHGEFEQLGFTTENFRHPYSPHMTVWKTSRDRELIKSLNARRIPDEPSVQDDVFQVVASFNNAAETSLGTEYPRSIELLNMKEKEEDGYYKQVASAFWCSG
;
A
#
# COMPACT_ATOMS: atom_id res chain seq x y z
N MET A 1 -1.91 -18.04 -8.80
CA MET A 1 -3.13 -17.88 -7.99
C MET A 1 -2.72 -17.98 -6.52
N THR A 2 -2.37 -16.84 -5.92
CA THR A 2 -1.78 -16.77 -4.56
C THR A 2 -2.89 -16.50 -3.56
N LEU A 3 -3.02 -17.37 -2.57
CA LEU A 3 -4.01 -17.27 -1.50
C LEU A 3 -3.61 -16.13 -0.55
N VAL A 4 -4.04 -14.89 -0.83
CA VAL A 4 -3.88 -13.74 0.05
C VAL A 4 -4.75 -13.98 1.29
N ARG A 5 -4.13 -14.15 2.46
CA ARG A 5 -4.89 -14.30 3.71
C ARG A 5 -5.33 -12.92 4.17
N LYS A 6 -6.59 -12.60 3.86
CA LYS A 6 -7.35 -11.41 4.27
C LYS A 6 -6.83 -10.77 5.56
N LEU A 7 -6.29 -9.56 5.44
CA LEU A 7 -6.31 -8.57 6.53
C LEU A 7 -7.71 -8.54 7.14
N HIS A 8 -7.81 -8.57 8.46
CA HIS A 8 -9.11 -8.68 9.12
C HIS A 8 -9.96 -7.42 8.85
N PRO A 9 -11.00 -7.49 7.98
CA PRO A 9 -11.87 -6.35 7.69
C PRO A 9 -12.75 -5.99 8.90
N ALA A 10 -12.79 -6.87 9.90
CA ALA A 10 -13.56 -6.72 11.13
C ALA A 10 -13.13 -5.50 11.97
N SER A 11 -11.95 -4.92 11.71
CA SER A 11 -11.46 -3.72 12.40
C SER A 11 -12.01 -2.40 11.85
N LEU A 12 -12.62 -2.37 10.66
CA LEU A 12 -13.20 -1.15 10.06
C LEU A 12 -14.69 -1.33 9.75
N THR A 13 -15.45 -1.93 10.67
CA THR A 13 -16.90 -2.14 10.46
C THR A 13 -17.69 -0.83 10.66
N PRO A 14 -18.74 -0.57 9.84
CA PRO A 14 -19.55 0.65 9.94
C PRO A 14 -20.31 0.80 11.26
N GLU A 15 -20.36 -0.24 12.10
CA GLU A 15 -21.18 -0.29 13.33
C GLU A 15 -20.69 0.67 14.41
N ARG A 16 -19.45 1.18 14.33
CA ARG A 16 -18.92 2.23 15.22
C ARG A 16 -19.03 3.64 14.65
N CYS A 17 -19.56 3.82 13.44
CA CYS A 17 -19.73 5.14 12.85
C CYS A 17 -21.00 5.82 13.39
N THR A 18 -20.83 6.88 14.17
CA THR A 18 -21.95 7.64 14.77
C THR A 18 -22.55 8.67 13.80
N SER A 19 -21.84 9.01 12.71
CA SER A 19 -22.28 10.00 11.71
C SER A 19 -22.53 9.35 10.33
N ARG A 20 -23.65 9.72 9.69
CA ARG A 20 -24.02 9.27 8.34
C ARG A 20 -22.93 9.59 7.29
N SER A 21 -22.25 10.72 7.44
CA SER A 21 -21.16 11.14 6.55
C SER A 21 -19.96 10.20 6.67
N VAL A 22 -19.63 9.79 7.89
CA VAL A 22 -18.54 8.84 8.18
C VAL A 22 -18.89 7.45 7.68
N CYS A 23 -20.13 6.98 7.93
CA CYS A 23 -20.63 5.72 7.37
C CYS A 23 -20.51 5.66 5.84
N CYS A 24 -20.75 6.78 5.15
CA CYS A 24 -20.66 6.85 3.70
C CYS A 24 -19.21 6.62 3.23
N VAL A 25 -18.24 7.29 3.86
CA VAL A 25 -16.81 7.10 3.57
C VAL A 25 -16.37 5.67 3.91
N PHE A 26 -16.72 5.14 5.08
CA PHE A 26 -16.35 3.77 5.46
C PHE A 26 -16.93 2.70 4.54
N ARG A 27 -18.15 2.88 4.02
CA ARG A 27 -18.69 1.99 2.98
C ARG A 27 -17.86 2.02 1.70
N THR A 28 -17.43 3.21 1.26
CA THR A 28 -16.53 3.31 0.10
C THR A 28 -15.17 2.67 0.39
N MET A 29 -14.64 2.81 1.60
CA MET A 29 -13.40 2.17 2.03
C MET A 29 -13.56 0.65 2.06
N GLN A 30 -14.64 0.10 2.61
CA GLN A 30 -14.85 -1.35 2.74
C GLN A 30 -14.99 -2.05 1.38
N VAL A 31 -15.69 -1.42 0.42
CA VAL A 31 -15.78 -1.91 -0.96
C VAL A 31 -14.40 -1.92 -1.61
N LYS A 32 -13.63 -0.83 -1.45
CA LYS A 32 -12.26 -0.71 -1.98
C LYS A 32 -11.28 -1.65 -1.27
N PHE A 33 -11.44 -1.89 0.02
CA PHE A 33 -10.62 -2.79 0.82
C PHE A 33 -10.84 -4.25 0.45
N THR A 34 -12.09 -4.62 0.11
CA THR A 34 -12.38 -5.97 -0.41
C THR A 34 -11.72 -6.18 -1.77
N ALA A 35 -11.71 -5.16 -2.63
CA ALA A 35 -10.97 -5.19 -3.90
C ALA A 35 -9.44 -5.16 -3.69
N LEU A 36 -8.94 -4.39 -2.72
CA LEU A 36 -7.51 -4.27 -2.40
C LEU A 36 -6.95 -5.50 -1.66
N ALA A 37 -7.75 -6.18 -0.83
CA ALA A 37 -7.38 -7.47 -0.24
C ALA A 37 -7.30 -8.58 -1.30
N LEU A 38 -7.96 -8.39 -2.45
CA LEU A 38 -7.77 -9.22 -3.65
C LEU A 38 -6.49 -8.82 -4.43
N ALA A 39 -5.99 -7.62 -4.19
CA ALA A 39 -4.97 -6.89 -4.95
C ALA A 39 -3.92 -6.29 -4.00
N LEU A 40 -3.22 -7.14 -3.23
CA LEU A 40 -2.30 -6.68 -2.18
C LEU A 40 -1.15 -5.88 -2.79
N LYS A 41 -1.20 -4.55 -2.63
CA LYS A 41 -0.18 -3.62 -3.13
C LYS A 41 0.74 -3.15 -2.02
N LEU A 42 1.92 -3.75 -1.94
CA LEU A 42 3.08 -3.09 -1.36
C LEU A 42 3.67 -2.17 -2.44
N ALA A 43 3.38 -0.88 -2.35
CA ALA A 43 3.94 0.10 -3.28
C ALA A 43 5.41 0.32 -2.92
N MET A 44 6.31 -0.43 -3.56
CA MET A 44 7.74 -0.26 -3.33
C MET A 44 8.27 1.03 -3.94
N LEU A 45 7.99 1.29 -5.22
CA LEU A 45 8.57 2.43 -5.94
C LEU A 45 7.63 2.92 -7.05
N PHE A 46 7.75 4.18 -7.44
CA PHE A 46 6.98 4.81 -8.52
C PHE A 46 7.93 5.42 -9.55
N TYR A 47 7.80 4.98 -10.81
CA TYR A 47 8.64 5.41 -11.94
C TYR A 47 7.78 5.83 -13.13
N THR A 48 8.31 6.77 -13.92
CA THR A 48 7.75 7.16 -15.21
C THR A 48 8.61 6.58 -16.33
N PHE A 49 8.02 5.70 -17.14
CA PHE A 49 8.64 5.17 -18.36
C PHE A 49 7.99 5.81 -19.58
N VAL A 50 8.78 6.37 -20.49
CA VAL A 50 8.29 7.13 -21.65
C VAL A 50 8.40 6.33 -22.97
N VAL A 51 9.14 5.20 -22.97
CA VAL A 51 9.48 4.44 -24.19
C VAL A 51 9.62 2.94 -23.89
N ASP A 52 9.34 2.06 -24.85
CA ASP A 52 9.41 0.60 -24.69
C ASP A 52 10.79 0.08 -24.24
N VAL A 53 11.89 0.68 -24.72
CA VAL A 53 13.26 0.33 -24.30
C VAL A 53 13.47 0.55 -22.79
N ALA A 54 12.84 1.59 -22.23
CA ALA A 54 12.90 1.86 -20.79
C ALA A 54 12.16 0.79 -19.99
N THR A 55 11.09 0.22 -20.55
CA THR A 55 10.35 -0.90 -19.96
C THR A 55 11.20 -2.16 -19.92
N ASP A 56 11.89 -2.50 -21.03
CA ASP A 56 12.74 -3.70 -21.08
C ASP A 56 13.90 -3.63 -20.08
N GLN A 57 14.56 -2.47 -19.98
CA GLN A 57 15.61 -2.24 -18.97
C GLN A 57 15.05 -2.35 -17.55
N ALA A 58 13.85 -1.84 -17.31
CA ALA A 58 13.23 -1.93 -15.99
C ALA A 58 12.87 -3.37 -15.60
N CYS A 59 12.40 -4.17 -16.57
CA CYS A 59 12.19 -5.60 -16.40
C CYS A 59 13.49 -6.32 -16.04
N GLN A 60 14.60 -6.00 -16.72
CA GLN A 60 15.91 -6.61 -16.44
C GLN A 60 16.39 -6.31 -15.01
N VAL A 61 16.29 -5.06 -14.56
CA VAL A 61 16.61 -4.67 -13.17
C VAL A 61 15.74 -5.43 -12.17
N LEU A 62 14.43 -5.49 -12.43
CA LEU A 62 13.50 -6.24 -11.57
C LEU A 62 13.91 -7.72 -11.43
N HIS A 63 14.21 -8.39 -12.55
CA HIS A 63 14.59 -9.81 -12.54
C HIS A 63 15.95 -10.06 -11.89
N ALA A 64 16.93 -9.18 -12.13
CA ALA A 64 18.24 -9.25 -11.49
C ALA A 64 18.13 -9.10 -9.97
N GLU A 65 17.37 -8.10 -9.51
CA GLU A 65 17.17 -7.90 -8.08
C GLU A 65 16.38 -9.04 -7.45
N ALA A 66 15.31 -9.53 -8.08
CA ALA A 66 14.55 -10.67 -7.55
C ALA A 66 15.42 -11.93 -7.39
N THR A 67 16.32 -12.18 -8.35
CA THR A 67 17.27 -13.29 -8.29
C THR A 67 18.24 -13.11 -7.12
N ARG A 68 18.78 -11.90 -6.93
CA ARG A 68 19.64 -11.58 -5.80
C ARG A 68 18.91 -11.74 -4.47
N VAL A 69 17.72 -11.15 -4.34
CA VAL A 69 16.91 -11.20 -3.12
C VAL A 69 16.59 -12.65 -2.74
N ALA A 70 16.25 -13.49 -3.71
CA ALA A 70 16.03 -14.92 -3.48
C ALA A 70 17.31 -15.63 -2.99
N ALA A 71 18.48 -15.24 -3.51
CA ALA A 71 19.77 -15.85 -3.18
C ALA A 71 20.42 -15.31 -1.89
N GLU A 72 20.05 -14.12 -1.43
CA GLU A 72 20.74 -13.42 -0.34
C GLU A 72 19.82 -13.08 0.84
N GLU A 73 18.62 -12.56 0.58
CA GLU A 73 17.75 -11.99 1.62
C GLU A 73 16.72 -13.00 2.13
N PHE A 74 16.11 -13.77 1.23
CA PHE A 74 14.97 -14.67 1.51
C PHE A 74 15.29 -16.14 1.22
N VAL A 75 16.56 -16.53 1.39
CA VAL A 75 17.09 -17.89 1.15
C VAL A 75 16.31 -18.99 1.90
N HIS A 76 15.74 -18.66 3.05
CA HIS A 76 15.10 -19.63 3.95
C HIS A 76 13.56 -19.66 3.85
N GLY A 77 12.98 -19.05 2.82
CA GLY A 77 11.55 -19.12 2.56
C GLY A 77 10.93 -17.75 2.30
N SER A 78 9.60 -17.73 2.22
CA SER A 78 8.89 -16.49 1.89
C SER A 78 9.02 -15.46 3.02
N PRO A 79 9.30 -14.18 2.68
CA PRO A 79 9.34 -13.12 3.68
C PRO A 79 8.01 -13.01 4.40
N ARG A 80 8.07 -12.66 5.68
CA ARG A 80 6.90 -12.41 6.51
C ARG A 80 6.75 -10.92 6.78
N PHE A 81 5.62 -10.36 6.38
CA PHE A 81 5.30 -8.95 6.55
C PHE A 81 4.12 -8.77 7.49
N ASP A 82 4.40 -8.37 8.72
CA ASP A 82 3.39 -8.10 9.73
C ASP A 82 2.94 -6.63 9.64
N PHE A 83 1.61 -6.43 9.61
CA PHE A 83 0.99 -5.12 9.59
C PHE A 83 0.30 -4.85 10.92
N ASN A 84 0.66 -3.74 11.56
CA ASN A 84 0.18 -3.37 12.89
C ASN A 84 -0.25 -1.91 12.90
N ASN A 85 -1.43 -1.64 13.44
CA ASN A 85 -2.01 -0.30 13.55
C ASN A 85 -2.28 0.40 12.21
N TRP A 86 -3.21 1.34 12.28
CA TRP A 86 -3.56 2.25 11.20
C TRP A 86 -2.81 3.58 11.37
N GLU A 87 -2.23 4.11 10.30
CA GLU A 87 -1.59 5.43 10.32
C GLU A 87 -2.06 6.27 9.12
N PHE A 88 -1.80 7.58 9.21
CA PHE A 88 -2.09 8.53 8.16
C PHE A 88 -0.83 9.22 7.66
N PHE A 89 -0.72 9.42 6.35
CA PHE A 89 0.24 10.37 5.77
C PHE A 89 -0.43 11.71 5.44
N GLY A 90 0.36 12.77 5.55
CA GLY A 90 -0.10 14.13 5.26
C GLY A 90 -1.15 14.59 6.27
N ASN A 91 -2.01 15.52 5.85
CA ASN A 91 -3.07 16.06 6.70
C ASN A 91 -4.30 15.13 6.70
N ASN A 92 -4.11 13.88 7.16
CA ASN A 92 -5.11 12.80 7.10
C ASN A 92 -5.54 12.41 5.68
N ASP A 93 -4.64 12.55 4.71
CA ASP A 93 -4.95 12.35 3.29
C ASP A 93 -4.85 10.90 2.84
N VAL A 94 -3.99 10.10 3.48
CA VAL A 94 -3.75 8.71 3.09
C VAL A 94 -3.78 7.82 4.32
N LEU A 95 -4.82 7.00 4.45
CA LEU A 95 -4.91 5.95 5.45
C LEU A 95 -4.15 4.71 4.97
N HIS A 96 -3.28 4.18 5.81
CA HIS A 96 -2.50 2.99 5.51
C HIS A 96 -2.35 2.08 6.72
N ALA A 97 -2.19 0.79 6.45
CA ALA A 97 -1.68 -0.16 7.44
C ALA A 97 -0.16 -0.03 7.51
N LYS A 98 0.38 0.13 8.71
CA LYS A 98 1.82 0.24 8.94
C LYS A 98 2.45 -1.15 8.93
N LEU A 99 3.53 -1.28 8.17
CA LEU A 99 4.40 -2.46 8.21
C LEU A 99 5.34 -2.36 9.42
N ASP A 100 5.55 -3.46 10.14
CA ASP A 100 6.62 -3.54 11.13
C ASP A 100 8.00 -3.57 10.46
N VAL A 101 8.57 -2.39 10.22
CA VAL A 101 9.92 -2.20 9.69
C VAL A 101 11.02 -2.57 10.68
N ALA A 102 10.71 -2.70 11.98
CA ALA A 102 11.66 -3.12 12.99
C ALA A 102 11.80 -4.65 13.03
N ALA A 103 10.89 -5.40 12.41
CA ALA A 103 11.08 -6.82 12.14
C ALA A 103 12.20 -7.06 11.11
N ALA A 104 12.82 -8.24 11.14
CA ALA A 104 13.93 -8.59 10.26
C ALA A 104 13.56 -8.47 8.77
N ASP A 105 12.42 -9.05 8.38
CA ASP A 105 11.96 -9.01 6.98
C ASP A 105 11.48 -7.61 6.55
N GLY A 106 10.96 -6.81 7.48
CA GLY A 106 10.62 -5.40 7.22
C GLY A 106 11.85 -4.54 6.91
N ARG A 107 12.96 -4.76 7.62
CA ARG A 107 14.24 -4.10 7.30
C ARG A 107 14.77 -4.54 5.94
N ARG A 108 14.73 -5.84 5.63
CA ARG A 108 15.16 -6.38 4.33
C ARG A 108 14.37 -5.77 3.18
N LEU A 109 13.03 -5.69 3.31
CA LEU A 109 12.19 -5.04 2.32
C LEU A 109 12.60 -3.58 2.07
N SER A 110 12.93 -2.85 3.12
CA SER A 110 13.36 -1.45 3.01
C SER A 110 14.68 -1.33 2.25
N ALA A 111 15.64 -2.22 2.55
CA ALA A 111 16.92 -2.27 1.84
C ALA A 111 16.75 -2.65 0.35
N VAL A 112 15.88 -3.61 0.03
CA VAL A 112 15.56 -3.99 -1.35
C VAL A 112 14.95 -2.81 -2.12
N ALA A 113 14.02 -2.08 -1.50
CA ALA A 113 13.40 -0.90 -2.12
C ALA A 113 14.43 0.23 -2.38
N GLU A 114 15.32 0.50 -1.43
CA GLU A 114 16.39 1.50 -1.60
C GLU A 114 17.40 1.09 -2.67
N ARG A 115 17.76 -0.19 -2.76
CA ARG A 115 18.66 -0.69 -3.80
C ARG A 115 18.02 -0.60 -5.18
N LEU A 116 16.79 -1.09 -5.33
CA LEU A 116 16.03 -0.93 -6.58
C LEU A 116 15.96 0.54 -6.98
N HIS A 117 15.76 1.44 -6.02
CA HIS A 117 15.78 2.87 -6.27
C HIS A 117 17.10 3.35 -6.86
N GLY A 118 18.23 2.98 -6.27
CA GLY A 118 19.56 3.31 -6.81
C GLY A 118 19.81 2.75 -8.22
N GLU A 119 19.40 1.51 -8.49
CA GLU A 119 19.54 0.89 -9.82
C GLU A 119 18.70 1.64 -10.87
N PHE A 120 17.45 1.97 -10.56
CA PHE A 120 16.60 2.72 -11.47
C PHE A 120 17.06 4.17 -11.66
N GLU A 121 17.59 4.81 -10.62
CA GLU A 121 18.17 6.16 -10.71
C GLU A 121 19.41 6.19 -11.63
N GLN A 122 20.27 5.16 -11.55
CA GLN A 122 21.45 5.04 -12.45
C GLN A 122 21.06 4.89 -13.92
N LEU A 123 19.89 4.29 -14.20
CA LEU A 123 19.32 4.20 -15.54
C LEU A 123 18.62 5.49 -16.00
N GLY A 124 18.63 6.54 -15.18
CA GLY A 124 18.01 7.82 -15.48
C GLY A 124 16.49 7.82 -15.31
N PHE A 125 15.91 6.82 -14.64
CA PHE A 125 14.49 6.84 -14.33
C PHE A 125 14.21 7.77 -13.15
N THR A 126 13.39 8.78 -13.39
CA THR A 126 13.01 9.75 -12.36
C THR A 126 11.98 9.16 -11.41
N THR A 127 12.28 9.13 -10.12
CA THR A 127 11.26 8.98 -9.06
C THR A 127 10.79 10.35 -8.62
N GLU A 128 9.53 10.70 -8.86
CA GLU A 128 9.04 12.01 -8.41
C GLU A 128 8.90 12.10 -6.88
N ASN A 129 8.95 10.97 -6.15
CA ASN A 129 8.53 10.94 -4.74
C ASN A 129 9.20 9.84 -3.88
N PHE A 130 10.41 9.38 -4.20
CA PHE A 130 11.10 8.47 -3.28
C PHE A 130 11.48 9.23 -2.00
N ARG A 131 10.85 8.88 -0.89
CA ARG A 131 11.16 9.47 0.42
C ARG A 131 12.17 8.57 1.12
N HIS A 132 13.26 9.17 1.58
CA HIS A 132 14.24 8.51 2.42
C HIS A 132 14.08 8.98 3.89
N PRO A 133 14.07 8.07 4.88
CA PRO A 133 14.06 6.62 4.72
C PRO A 133 12.78 6.11 4.06
N TYR A 134 12.88 5.02 3.30
CA TYR A 134 11.71 4.41 2.68
C TYR A 134 10.78 3.85 3.76
N SER A 135 9.50 4.19 3.67
CA SER A 135 8.48 3.77 4.63
C SER A 135 7.50 2.82 3.96
N PRO A 136 7.76 1.49 3.96
CA PRO A 136 6.83 0.52 3.40
C PRO A 136 5.52 0.54 4.17
N HIS A 137 4.43 0.53 3.41
CA HIS A 137 3.08 0.57 3.95
C HIS A 137 2.11 -0.01 2.93
N MET A 138 0.90 -0.29 3.37
CA MET A 138 -0.20 -0.66 2.50
C MET A 138 -1.27 0.41 2.58
N THR A 139 -1.40 1.20 1.50
CA THR A 139 -2.45 2.22 1.44
C THR A 139 -3.82 1.58 1.31
N VAL A 140 -4.74 1.92 2.21
CA VAL A 140 -6.13 1.45 2.20
C VAL A 140 -7.09 2.50 1.67
N TRP A 141 -6.80 3.78 1.91
CA TRP A 141 -7.66 4.86 1.43
C TRP A 141 -6.86 6.14 1.15
N LYS A 142 -7.33 6.93 0.18
CA LYS A 142 -6.77 8.24 -0.18
C LYS A 142 -7.90 9.25 -0.37
N THR A 143 -7.86 10.39 0.32
CA THR A 143 -8.81 11.50 0.18
C THR A 143 -8.94 11.96 -1.28
N SER A 144 -7.82 11.99 -2.02
CA SER A 144 -7.77 12.40 -3.43
C SER A 144 -8.65 11.55 -4.35
N ARG A 145 -8.96 10.31 -3.97
CA ARG A 145 -9.86 9.42 -4.73
C ARG A 145 -11.34 9.73 -4.50
N ASP A 146 -11.67 10.39 -3.39
CA ASP A 146 -13.04 10.73 -2.99
C ASP A 146 -13.22 12.25 -2.82
N ARG A 147 -12.39 13.06 -3.51
CA ARG A 147 -12.29 14.52 -3.32
C ARG A 147 -13.63 15.23 -3.42
N GLU A 148 -14.41 14.95 -4.47
CA GLU A 148 -15.71 15.59 -4.69
C GLU A 148 -16.75 15.15 -3.65
N LEU A 149 -16.73 13.86 -3.26
CA LEU A 149 -17.57 13.36 -2.19
C LEU A 149 -17.25 14.08 -0.87
N ILE A 150 -15.98 14.09 -0.46
CA ILE A 150 -15.52 14.76 0.77
C ILE A 150 -15.87 16.25 0.75
N LYS A 151 -15.63 16.93 -0.37
CA LYS A 151 -15.98 18.34 -0.55
C LYS A 151 -17.48 18.57 -0.36
N SER A 152 -18.32 17.74 -0.98
CA SER A 152 -19.78 17.84 -0.87
C SER A 152 -20.29 17.57 0.55
N LEU A 153 -19.65 16.65 1.28
CA LEU A 153 -19.99 16.33 2.65
C LEU A 153 -19.58 17.47 3.60
N ASN A 154 -18.38 18.01 3.45
CA ASN A 154 -17.91 19.15 4.26
C ASN A 154 -18.71 20.42 3.98
N ALA A 155 -19.17 20.66 2.75
CA ALA A 155 -20.00 21.82 2.42
C ALA A 155 -21.38 21.83 3.12
N ARG A 156 -21.82 20.68 3.65
CA ARG A 156 -23.10 20.53 4.36
C ARG A 156 -22.94 20.56 5.88
N ARG A 157 -21.73 20.72 6.40
CA ARG A 157 -21.43 20.76 7.83
C ARG A 157 -21.66 22.15 8.42
N ILE A 158 -21.91 22.18 9.73
CA ILE A 158 -21.97 23.42 10.50
C ILE A 158 -20.53 23.98 10.63
N PRO A 159 -20.32 25.32 10.62
CA PRO A 159 -18.98 25.92 10.57
C PRO A 159 -17.98 25.47 11.63
N ASP A 160 -18.44 25.04 12.80
CA ASP A 160 -17.58 24.61 13.93
C ASP A 160 -17.51 23.08 14.08
N GLU A 161 -18.15 22.32 13.19
CA GLU A 161 -18.00 20.86 13.19
C GLU A 161 -16.64 20.45 12.63
N PRO A 162 -16.00 19.39 13.19
CA PRO A 162 -14.80 18.79 12.59
C PRO A 162 -15.04 18.44 11.12
N SER A 163 -13.98 18.36 10.31
CA SER A 163 -14.14 17.91 8.92
C SER A 163 -14.49 16.42 8.85
N VAL A 164 -14.99 15.95 7.70
CA VAL A 164 -15.15 14.49 7.45
C VAL A 164 -13.83 13.75 7.65
N GLN A 165 -12.70 14.36 7.28
CA GLN A 165 -11.39 13.75 7.44
C GLN A 165 -11.02 13.61 8.92
N ASP A 166 -11.33 14.60 9.74
CA ASP A 166 -11.08 14.56 11.18
C ASP A 166 -11.95 13.50 11.86
N ASP A 167 -13.22 13.39 11.48
CA ASP A 167 -14.10 12.34 12.00
C ASP A 167 -13.60 10.94 11.62
N VAL A 168 -13.18 10.76 10.36
CA VAL A 168 -12.59 9.50 9.88
C VAL A 168 -11.33 9.19 10.69
N PHE A 169 -10.47 10.17 10.90
CA PHE A 169 -9.27 10.03 11.72
C PHE A 169 -9.62 9.59 13.14
N GLN A 170 -10.59 10.25 13.80
CA GLN A 170 -11.00 9.90 15.16
C GLN A 170 -11.55 8.47 15.26
N VAL A 171 -12.37 8.05 14.30
CA VAL A 171 -12.87 6.67 14.25
C VAL A 171 -11.72 5.69 14.03
N VAL A 172 -10.79 5.96 13.12
CA VAL A 172 -9.62 5.10 12.90
C VAL A 172 -8.73 5.02 14.14
N ALA A 173 -8.43 6.16 14.78
CA ALA A 173 -7.64 6.23 16.00
C ALA A 173 -8.28 5.41 17.13
N SER A 174 -9.62 5.35 17.19
CA SER A 174 -10.33 4.51 18.16
C SER A 174 -10.05 3.01 18.01
N PHE A 175 -9.69 2.53 16.80
CA PHE A 175 -9.30 1.14 16.57
C PHE A 175 -7.86 0.86 17.02
N ASN A 176 -6.98 1.86 16.99
CA ASN A 176 -5.58 1.70 17.43
C ASN A 176 -5.42 1.66 18.96
N ASN A 177 -6.43 2.08 19.73
CA ASN A 177 -6.36 2.14 21.20
C ASN A 177 -6.46 0.77 21.90
N ALA A 178 -6.66 -0.33 21.16
CA ALA A 178 -6.46 -1.68 21.66
C ALA A 178 -4.99 -2.07 21.44
N ALA A 179 -4.27 -2.41 22.52
CA ALA A 179 -2.85 -2.78 22.51
C ALA A 179 -2.46 -3.57 21.24
N GLU A 180 -1.52 -3.00 20.47
CA GLU A 180 -1.00 -3.52 19.19
C GLU A 180 -2.04 -4.27 18.36
N THR A 181 -2.91 -3.52 17.69
CA THR A 181 -3.89 -4.13 16.79
C THR A 181 -3.16 -4.73 15.60
N SER A 182 -2.94 -6.05 15.65
CA SER A 182 -2.47 -6.82 14.51
C SER A 182 -3.55 -6.78 13.41
N LEU A 183 -3.20 -6.22 12.26
CA LEU A 183 -4.09 -6.09 11.11
C LEU A 183 -4.01 -7.32 10.19
N GLY A 184 -2.88 -8.03 10.25
CA GLY A 184 -2.64 -9.27 9.53
C GLY A 184 -1.16 -9.46 9.18
N THR A 185 -0.89 -10.58 8.54
CA THR A 185 0.45 -10.96 8.09
C THR A 185 0.38 -11.41 6.64
N GLU A 186 1.34 -10.98 5.84
CA GLU A 186 1.45 -11.33 4.42
C GLU A 186 2.77 -12.05 4.12
N TYR A 187 2.71 -12.95 3.13
CA TYR A 187 3.85 -13.76 2.69
C TYR A 187 4.02 -13.63 1.17
N PRO A 188 4.51 -12.48 0.69
CA PRO A 188 4.61 -12.23 -0.73
C PRO A 188 5.66 -13.13 -1.38
N ARG A 189 5.38 -13.55 -2.62
CA ARG A 189 6.23 -14.49 -3.37
C ARG A 189 6.97 -13.84 -4.54
N SER A 190 6.57 -12.63 -4.92
CA SER A 190 7.07 -11.95 -6.10
C SER A 190 7.21 -10.45 -5.86
N ILE A 191 8.09 -9.84 -6.65
CA ILE A 191 8.12 -8.41 -6.93
C ILE A 191 7.55 -8.19 -8.33
N GLU A 192 6.80 -7.11 -8.52
CA GLU A 192 6.10 -6.83 -9.77
C GLU A 192 6.37 -5.42 -10.27
N LEU A 193 6.52 -5.29 -11.59
CA LEU A 193 6.48 -4.02 -12.28
C LEU A 193 5.05 -3.80 -12.79
N LEU A 194 4.41 -2.73 -12.34
CA LEU A 194 2.99 -2.47 -12.58
C LEU A 194 2.78 -1.13 -13.28
N ASN A 195 1.88 -1.09 -14.26
CA ASN A 195 1.46 0.14 -14.91
C ASN A 195 0.34 0.82 -14.09
N MET A 196 0.58 2.05 -13.64
CA MET A 196 -0.39 2.79 -12.82
C MET A 196 -1.60 3.36 -13.57
N LYS A 197 -1.51 3.51 -14.89
CA LYS A 197 -2.56 4.11 -15.74
C LYS A 197 -3.57 3.08 -16.21
N GLU A 198 -3.17 1.82 -16.25
CA GLU A 198 -3.98 0.70 -16.74
C GLU A 198 -4.33 -0.26 -15.60
N LYS A 199 -5.51 -0.88 -15.72
CA LYS A 199 -6.00 -1.88 -14.78
C LYS A 199 -6.52 -3.09 -15.53
N GLU A 200 -6.38 -4.24 -14.91
CA GLU A 200 -7.00 -5.50 -15.32
C GLU A 200 -8.48 -5.56 -14.91
N GLU A 201 -9.21 -6.56 -15.40
CA GLU A 201 -10.64 -6.75 -15.13
C GLU A 201 -10.97 -6.91 -13.63
N ASP A 202 -10.04 -7.47 -12.86
CA ASP A 202 -10.16 -7.65 -11.41
C ASP A 202 -9.87 -6.36 -10.61
N GLY A 203 -9.51 -5.27 -11.30
CA GLY A 203 -9.15 -3.99 -10.71
C GLY A 203 -7.70 -3.91 -10.23
N TYR A 204 -6.89 -4.96 -10.41
CA TYR A 204 -5.45 -4.93 -10.23
C TYR A 204 -4.80 -4.02 -11.27
N TYR A 205 -3.62 -3.51 -10.97
CA TYR A 205 -2.90 -2.71 -11.95
C TYR A 205 -2.30 -3.63 -13.01
N LYS A 206 -2.29 -3.18 -14.26
CA LYS A 206 -1.77 -4.00 -15.35
C LYS A 206 -0.32 -4.40 -15.06
N GLN A 207 -0.09 -5.70 -15.04
CA GLN A 207 1.22 -6.26 -14.77
C GLN A 207 2.08 -6.14 -16.03
N VAL A 208 3.23 -5.49 -15.90
CA VAL A 208 4.24 -5.38 -16.96
C VAL A 208 5.22 -6.54 -16.85
N ALA A 209 5.69 -6.82 -15.63
CA ALA A 209 6.56 -7.95 -15.34
C ALA A 209 6.38 -8.43 -13.89
N SER A 210 6.76 -9.67 -13.62
CA SER A 210 6.77 -10.26 -12.27
C SER A 210 7.96 -11.19 -12.14
N ALA A 211 8.61 -11.13 -10.99
CA ALA A 211 9.77 -11.95 -10.67
C ALA A 211 9.60 -12.54 -9.27
N PHE A 212 9.76 -13.86 -9.16
CA PHE A 212 9.69 -14.55 -7.87
C PHE A 212 10.98 -14.32 -7.09
N TRP A 213 10.86 -13.90 -5.83
CA TRP A 213 11.98 -13.72 -4.90
C TRP A 213 12.07 -14.81 -3.84
N CYS A 214 11.30 -15.89 -4.01
CA CYS A 214 11.35 -17.10 -3.19
C CYS A 214 11.60 -18.29 -4.11
N SER A 215 12.55 -19.15 -3.79
CA SER A 215 12.62 -20.49 -4.38
C SER A 215 11.41 -21.28 -3.90
N GLY A 216 10.62 -21.82 -4.84
CA GLY A 216 9.49 -22.72 -4.54
C GLY A 216 9.92 -24.00 -3.86
#